data_AF-A0A081PWT2-F1
#
_entry.id   AF-A0A081PWT2-F1
#
_cell.length_a   1.000
_cell.length_b   1.000
_cell.length_c   1.000
_cell.angle_alpha   90.00
_cell.angle_beta   90.00
_cell.angle_gamma   90.00
#
_symmetry.space_group_name_H-M   'P 1'
#
loop_
_entity.id
_entity.type
_entity.pdbx_description
1 polymer ?
#
loop_
_entity_poly.entity_id
_entity_poly.type
_entity_poly.pdbx_seq_one_letter_code
_entity_poly.pdbx_strand_id
1 'polypeptide(L)' 'MVGLGDHIGAVRFIVRNFYGLNRIYREEIPKWQEIIGDNMIFYNAKVNDSKHYASSLSRKYKHVD' A
#
# COMPACT_ATOMS: atom_id res chain seq x y z
N MET A 1 -16.17 -2.21 -3.95
CA MET A 1 -14.79 -2.15 -4.48
C MET A 1 -13.98 -1.30 -3.51
N VAL A 2 -13.25 -1.92 -2.59
CA VAL A 2 -12.35 -1.15 -1.69
C VAL A 2 -11.13 -0.80 -2.53
N GLY A 3 -11.17 0.34 -3.21
CA GLY A 3 -10.01 0.85 -3.93
C GLY A 3 -8.87 1.01 -2.93
N LEU A 4 -7.68 0.54 -3.28
CA LEU A 4 -6.46 0.68 -2.47
C LEU A 4 -6.43 2.07 -1.83
N GLY A 5 -6.68 2.10 -0.52
CA GLY A 5 -6.92 3.32 0.22
C GLY A 5 -5.73 4.25 0.12
N ASP A 6 -5.97 5.40 -0.49
CA ASP A 6 -5.17 6.63 -0.46
C ASP A 6 -3.64 6.45 -0.35
N HIS A 7 -3.05 6.15 -1.50
CA HIS A 7 -1.64 5.79 -1.74
C HIS A 7 -0.59 6.80 -1.24
N ILE A 8 -0.96 8.03 -0.86
CA ILE A 8 -0.05 9.09 -0.44
C ILE A 8 0.77 8.69 0.79
N GLY A 9 0.13 8.05 1.78
CA GLY A 9 0.80 7.62 3.01
C GLY A 9 1.84 6.54 2.75
N ALA A 10 1.51 5.55 1.91
CA ALA A 10 2.41 4.47 1.53
C ALA A 10 3.62 4.99 0.76
N VAL A 11 3.40 5.88 -0.22
CA VAL A 11 4.49 6.51 -0.99
C VAL A 11 5.42 7.28 -0.05
N ARG A 12 4.89 8.13 0.85
CA ARG A 12 5.71 8.86 1.83
C ARG A 12 6.50 7.93 2.74
N PHE A 13 5.88 6.85 3.21
CA PHE A 13 6.54 5.87 4.04
C PHE A 13 7.72 5.20 3.31
N ILE A 14 7.49 4.75 2.07
CA ILE A 14 8.51 4.06 1.28
C ILE A 14 9.66 5.01 0.94
N VAL A 15 9.33 6.19 0.43
CA VAL A 15 10.31 7.21 0.02
C VAL A 15 11.19 7.65 1.20
N ARG A 16 10.62 7.76 2.40
CA ARG A 16 11.40 8.06 3.62
C ARG A 16 12.34 6.94 4.02
N ASN A 17 11.84 5.70 4.07
CA ASN A 17 12.61 4.59 4.66
C ASN A 17 13.58 3.92 3.69
N PHE A 18 13.27 3.91 2.39
CA PHE A 18 14.06 3.19 1.38
C PHE A 18 14.81 4.12 0.43
N TYR A 19 14.37 5.36 0.27
CA TYR A 19 15.04 6.36 -0.57
C TYR A 19 15.63 7.54 0.24
N GLY A 20 15.49 7.55 1.57
CA GLY A 20 16.10 8.54 2.45
C GLY A 20 15.51 9.96 2.36
N LEU A 21 14.35 10.12 1.72
CA LEU A 21 13.74 11.42 1.48
C LEU A 21 12.71 11.75 2.56
N ASN A 22 13.02 12.77 3.37
CA ASN A 22 12.19 13.16 4.52
C ASN A 22 10.90 13.90 4.12
N ARG A 23 10.82 14.43 2.90
CA ARG A 23 9.65 15.19 2.41
C ARG A 23 9.51 15.00 0.90
N ILE A 24 8.27 14.82 0.46
CA ILE A 24 7.85 14.89 -0.93
C ILE A 24 6.56 15.70 -1.02
N TYR A 25 6.43 16.50 -2.07
CA TYR A 25 5.23 17.29 -2.34
C TYR A 25 4.16 16.46 -3.05
N ARG A 26 2.93 16.97 -3.09
CA ARG A 26 1.77 16.21 -3.59
C ARG A 26 1.89 15.94 -5.09
N GLU A 27 2.41 16.92 -5.81
CA GLU A 27 2.72 16.91 -7.23
C GLU A 27 3.82 15.89 -7.59
N GLU A 28 4.68 15.51 -6.64
CA GLU A 28 5.73 14.51 -6.87
C GLU A 28 5.23 13.07 -6.64
N ILE A 29 4.05 12.90 -6.04
CA ILE A 29 3.52 11.58 -5.69
C ILE A 29 3.38 10.66 -6.90
N PRO A 30 2.82 11.09 -8.06
CA PRO A 30 2.69 10.22 -9.22
C PRO A 30 4.04 9.69 -9.72
N LYS A 31 5.07 10.55 -9.75
CA LYS A 31 6.43 10.16 -10.12
C LYS A 31 7.01 9.13 -9.16
N TRP A 32 6.80 9.33 -7.85
CA TRP A 32 7.27 8.36 -6.86
C TRP A 32 6.52 7.04 -6.92
N GLN A 33 5.23 7.03 -7.27
CA GLN A 33 4.48 5.80 -7.49
C GLN A 33 5.08 4.98 -8.65
N GLU A 34 5.45 5.63 -9.75
CA GLU A 34 6.13 5.00 -10.90
C GLU A 34 7.49 4.44 -10.50
N ILE A 35 8.37 5.25 -9.90
CA ILE A 35 9.70 4.81 -9.43
C ILE A 35 9.57 3.61 -8.50
N ILE A 36 8.66 3.67 -7.54
CA ILE A 36 8.43 2.57 -6.59
C ILE A 36 7.92 1.32 -7.31
N GLY A 37 6.97 1.47 -8.25
CA GLY A 37 6.42 0.37 -9.03
C GLY A 37 7.46 -0.36 -9.87
N ASP A 38 8.41 0.38 -10.45
CA ASP A 38 9.46 -0.17 -11.31
C ASP A 38 10.62 -0.78 -10.51
N ASN A 39 10.92 -0.24 -9.32
CA ASN A 39 12.13 -0.60 -8.58
C ASN A 39 11.87 -1.47 -7.35
N MET A 40 10.62 -1.64 -6.92
CA MET A 40 10.29 -2.42 -5.73
C MET A 40 9.24 -3.49 -6.05
N ILE A 41 9.62 -4.74 -5.83
CA ILE A 41 8.68 -5.85 -5.89
C ILE A 41 7.97 -5.95 -4.54
N PHE A 42 6.70 -5.55 -4.51
CA PHE A 42 5.84 -5.81 -3.36
C PHE A 42 5.33 -7.24 -3.45
N TYR A 43 5.90 -8.11 -2.63
CA TYR A 43 5.24 -9.36 -2.29
C TYR A 43 4.09 -8.99 -1.37
N ASN A 44 2.87 -8.85 -1.91
CA ASN A 44 1.64 -8.80 -1.12
C ASN A 44 1.75 -9.89 -0.07
N ALA A 45 1.82 -9.50 1.21
CA ALA A 45 2.23 -10.40 2.27
C ALA A 45 1.42 -11.71 2.21
N LYS A 46 2.07 -12.75 1.68
CA LYS A 46 1.72 -14.17 1.75
C LYS A 46 0.34 -14.64 1.28
N VAL A 47 -0.54 -13.82 0.71
CA VAL A 47 -1.87 -14.28 0.28
C VAL A 47 -2.43 -13.44 -0.88
N ASN A 48 -2.43 -14.04 -2.07
CA ASN A 48 -3.00 -13.48 -3.31
C ASN A 48 -4.54 -13.58 -3.39
N ASP A 49 -5.19 -14.15 -2.38
CA ASP A 49 -6.65 -14.29 -2.34
C ASP A 49 -7.24 -13.31 -1.31
N SER A 50 -8.14 -12.44 -1.77
CA SER A 50 -8.89 -11.51 -0.91
C SER A 50 -9.64 -12.22 0.22
N LYS A 51 -10.00 -13.50 0.03
CA LYS A 51 -10.64 -14.34 1.07
C LYS A 51 -9.72 -14.62 2.26
N HIS A 52 -8.42 -14.70 2.04
CA HIS A 52 -7.47 -14.92 3.12
C HIS A 52 -7.24 -13.66 3.97
N TYR A 53 -7.37 -12.48 3.37
CA TYR A 53 -7.41 -11.24 4.13
C TYR A 53 -8.64 -11.22 5.04
N ALA A 54 -9.83 -11.55 4.51
CA ALA A 54 -11.07 -11.59 5.28
C ALA A 54 -11.05 -12.58 6.46
N SER A 55 -10.40 -13.74 6.31
CA SER A 55 -10.38 -14.77 7.37
C SER A 55 -9.50 -14.40 8.57
N SER A 56 -8.46 -13.59 8.35
CA SER A 56 -7.49 -13.14 9.36
C SER A 56 -7.89 -11.85 10.08
N LEU A 57 -8.89 -11.12 9.56
CA LEU A 57 -9.43 -9.95 10.24
C LEU A 57 -10.21 -10.32 11.51
N SER A 58 -10.18 -9.45 12.53
CA SER A 58 -11.00 -9.58 13.74
C SER A 58 -12.50 -9.70 13.39
N ARG A 59 -13.27 -10.46 14.18
CA ARG A 59 -14.71 -10.76 13.94
C ARG A 59 -15.53 -9.54 13.55
N LYS A 60 -15.20 -8.36 14.08
CA LYS A 60 -15.91 -7.09 13.80
C LYS A 60 -15.80 -6.60 12.33
N TYR A 61 -14.85 -7.12 11.55
CA TYR A 61 -14.66 -6.80 10.13
C TYR A 61 -14.99 -7.99 9.21
N LYS A 62 -15.35 -9.15 9.78
CA LYS A 62 -15.97 -10.25 9.05
C LYS A 62 -17.44 -9.88 8.90
N HIS A 63 -17.79 -9.06 7.91
CA HIS A 63 -19.19 -8.74 7.68
C HIS A 63 -19.96 -10.02 7.31
N VAL A 64 -21.02 -10.22 8.09
CA VAL A 64 -22.16 -11.09 7.84
C VAL A 64 -22.86 -10.57 6.58
N ASP A 65 -23.08 -11.50 5.65
CA ASP A 65 -23.84 -11.45 4.39
C ASP A 65 -23.40 -10.45 3.29
#